data_AF-A0A3S0QAQ2-F1
#
_entry.id   AF-A0A3S0QAQ2-F1
#
_cell.length_a   1.000
_cell.length_b   1.000
_cell.length_c   1.000
_cell.angle_alpha   90.00
_cell.angle_beta   90.00
_cell.angle_gamma   90.00
#
_symmetry.space_group_name_H-M   'P 1'
#
loop_
_entity.id
_entity.type
_entity.pdbx_description
1 polymer ?
#
loop_
_entity_poly.entity_id
_entity_poly.type
_entity_poly.pdbx_seq_one_letter_code
_entity_poly.pdbx_strand_id
1 'polypeptide(L)'
;VVAPRINADINRPEIVIRPYPNLASQLGVTTASLSQTIRIATLGEIEQNAAKFSLSDRQIPIKVRLSENSRENIETIRNLPVPTSSGGTVPLSRVAEISYGSGPTAIQRYNQSRRIFVGADLAPNVVKGEADIAINKLPILQNLPSGVAREAFGEEE
;
A
#
# COMPACT_ATOMS: atom_id res chain seq x y z
N VAL A 1 -4.73 -29.99 15.33
CA VAL A 1 -4.02 -28.76 14.91
C VAL A 1 -3.84 -27.87 16.12
N VAL A 2 -2.62 -27.43 16.40
CA VAL A 2 -2.29 -26.45 17.44
C VAL A 2 -1.97 -25.13 16.73
N ALA A 3 -2.50 -24.03 17.26
CA ALA A 3 -2.18 -22.66 16.82
C ALA A 3 -2.27 -22.39 15.30
N PRO A 4 -3.49 -22.36 14.70
CA PRO A 4 -3.64 -21.87 13.33
C PRO A 4 -3.15 -20.42 13.24
N ARG A 5 -2.32 -20.15 12.24
CA ARG A 5 -1.72 -18.85 11.94
C ARG A 5 -2.14 -18.41 10.55
N ILE A 6 -2.76 -17.24 10.48
CA ILE A 6 -3.09 -16.58 9.22
C ILE A 6 -1.98 -15.56 8.97
N ASN A 7 -1.20 -15.79 7.93
CA ASN A 7 -0.30 -14.80 7.38
C ASN A 7 -1.04 -14.10 6.22
N ALA A 8 -2.03 -13.31 6.63
CA ALA A 8 -2.73 -12.34 5.79
C ALA A 8 -2.27 -10.96 6.23
N ASP A 9 -2.10 -10.07 5.27
CA ASP A 9 -1.78 -8.71 5.62
C ASP A 9 -3.00 -8.02 6.23
N ILE A 10 -2.77 -7.35 7.35
CA ILE A 10 -3.82 -6.66 8.11
C ILE A 10 -4.07 -5.33 7.41
N ASN A 11 -5.34 -5.00 7.16
CA ASN A 11 -5.70 -3.69 6.63
C ASN A 11 -5.14 -2.61 7.55
N ARG A 12 -4.28 -1.75 7.02
CA ARG A 12 -3.76 -0.59 7.73
C ARG A 12 -4.49 0.67 7.28
N PRO A 13 -4.63 1.67 8.16
CA PRO A 13 -5.11 2.98 7.77
C PRO A 13 -4.26 3.54 6.62
N GLU A 14 -4.92 4.05 5.59
CA GLU A 14 -4.29 4.72 4.47
C GLU A 14 -4.96 6.06 4.19
N ILE A 15 -4.26 6.96 3.51
CA ILE A 15 -4.82 8.22 3.03
C ILE A 15 -5.06 8.05 1.53
N VAL A 16 -6.33 8.12 1.12
CA VAL A 16 -6.74 7.99 -0.27
C VAL A 16 -6.98 9.38 -0.85
N ILE A 17 -6.23 9.71 -1.89
CA ILE A 17 -6.33 10.97 -2.63
C ILE A 17 -6.92 10.67 -4.00
N ARG A 18 -8.15 11.16 -4.26
CA ARG A 18 -8.84 10.99 -5.54
C ARG A 18 -8.89 12.33 -6.27
N PRO A 19 -8.13 12.52 -7.36
CA PRO A 19 -8.17 13.76 -8.13
C PRO A 19 -9.55 14.01 -8.72
N TYR A 20 -9.97 15.27 -8.80
CA TYR A 20 -11.11 15.73 -9.58
C TYR A 20 -10.61 16.10 -11.00
N PRO A 21 -10.73 15.22 -12.01
CA PRO A 21 -10.02 15.41 -13.28
C PRO A 21 -10.44 16.69 -14.00
N ASN A 22 -11.74 16.99 -13.98
CA ASN A 22 -12.31 18.17 -14.62
C ASN A 22 -11.85 19.47 -13.92
N LEU A 23 -11.90 19.50 -12.59
CA LEU A 23 -11.54 20.69 -11.82
C LEU A 23 -10.02 20.94 -11.82
N ALA A 24 -9.22 19.87 -11.74
CA ALA A 24 -7.77 19.94 -11.91
C ALA A 24 -7.42 20.53 -13.29
N SER A 25 -8.06 20.05 -14.36
CA SER A 25 -7.83 20.59 -15.71
C SER A 25 -8.22 22.06 -15.84
N GLN A 26 -9.37 22.48 -15.29
CA GLN A 26 -9.81 23.88 -15.31
C GLN A 26 -8.85 24.81 -14.57
N LEU A 27 -8.24 24.33 -13.48
CA LEU A 27 -7.28 25.09 -12.68
C LEU A 27 -5.84 24.95 -13.20
N GLY A 28 -5.62 24.32 -14.35
CA GLY A 28 -4.29 24.13 -14.93
C GLY A 28 -3.39 23.20 -14.13
N VAL A 29 -3.97 22.31 -13.31
CA VAL A 29 -3.24 21.29 -12.56
C VAL A 29 -3.16 20.01 -13.38
N THR A 30 -1.94 19.59 -13.68
CA THR A 30 -1.67 18.32 -14.36
C THR A 30 -1.65 17.16 -13.36
N THR A 31 -1.95 15.95 -13.83
CA THR A 31 -1.79 14.73 -13.03
C THR A 31 -0.34 14.56 -12.56
N ALA A 32 0.63 14.91 -13.42
CA ALA A 32 2.05 14.87 -13.10
C ALA A 32 2.41 15.82 -11.93
N SER A 33 1.97 17.08 -11.98
CA SER A 33 2.23 18.04 -10.89
C SER A 33 1.55 17.63 -9.59
N LEU A 34 0.32 17.12 -9.66
CA LEU A 34 -0.40 16.60 -8.50
C LEU A 34 0.34 15.40 -7.87
N SER A 35 0.73 14.40 -8.67
CA SER A 35 1.50 13.25 -8.19
C SER A 35 2.89 13.64 -7.67
N GLN A 36 3.53 14.66 -8.26
CA GLN A 36 4.80 15.20 -7.78
C GLN A 36 4.66 15.81 -6.40
N THR A 37 3.70 16.73 -6.21
CA THR A 37 3.46 17.40 -4.94
C THR A 37 3.17 16.38 -3.83
N ILE A 38 2.29 15.41 -4.08
CA ILE A 38 1.95 14.37 -3.10
C ILE A 38 3.18 13.54 -2.74
N ARG A 39 3.99 13.14 -3.73
CA ARG A 39 5.17 12.32 -3.51
C ARG A 39 6.24 13.06 -2.71
N ILE A 40 6.56 14.31 -3.07
CA ILE A 40 7.54 15.10 -2.33
C ILE A 40 7.08 15.32 -0.88
N ALA A 41 5.79 15.62 -0.69
CA ALA A 41 5.24 15.82 0.65
C ALA A 41 5.32 14.56 1.53
N THR A 42 5.18 13.37 0.95
CA THR A 42 5.11 12.10 1.70
C THR A 42 6.45 11.35 1.73
N LEU A 43 6.98 10.97 0.57
CA LEU A 43 8.19 10.16 0.40
C LEU A 43 9.46 11.00 0.23
N GLY A 44 9.30 12.29 -0.06
CA GLY A 44 10.40 13.19 -0.38
C GLY A 44 10.79 13.18 -1.85
N GLU A 45 11.68 14.11 -2.22
CA GLU A 45 12.25 14.18 -3.56
C GLU A 45 13.02 12.89 -3.90
N ILE A 46 12.93 12.45 -5.16
CA ILE A 46 13.72 11.32 -5.65
C ILE A 46 15.20 11.73 -5.78
N GLU A 47 16.12 10.82 -5.48
CA GLU A 47 17.57 11.13 -5.43
C GLU A 47 18.13 11.63 -6.77
N GLN A 48 17.52 11.23 -7.88
CA GLN A 48 17.91 11.67 -9.22
C GLN A 48 17.64 13.16 -9.45
N ASN A 49 16.61 13.71 -8.79
CA ASN A 49 16.22 15.12 -8.89
C ASN A 49 16.67 15.93 -7.67
N ALA A 50 17.21 15.26 -6.64
CA ALA A 50 17.70 15.90 -5.44
C ALA A 50 18.99 16.68 -5.74
N ALA A 51 19.08 17.89 -5.19
CA ALA A 51 20.35 18.59 -5.11
C ALA A 51 21.35 17.71 -4.34
N LYS A 52 22.61 17.66 -4.80
CA LYS A 52 23.66 16.86 -4.18
C LYS A 52 24.66 17.76 -3.49
N PHE A 53 24.98 17.45 -2.24
CA PHE A 53 26.07 18.05 -1.52
C PHE A 53 27.36 17.30 -1.82
N SER A 54 28.36 17.99 -2.37
CA SER A 54 29.65 17.38 -2.71
C SER A 54 30.62 17.46 -1.53
N LEU A 55 31.04 16.30 -1.05
CA LEU A 55 32.19 16.11 -0.19
C LEU A 55 33.41 15.70 -1.02
N SER A 56 34.58 15.67 -0.39
CA SER A 56 35.87 15.36 -1.02
C SER A 56 35.90 13.99 -1.71
N ASP A 57 35.16 13.01 -1.18
CA ASP A 57 35.18 11.61 -1.59
C ASP A 57 33.82 11.10 -2.12
N ARG A 58 32.73 11.85 -1.91
CA ARG A 58 31.38 11.42 -2.29
C ARG A 58 30.39 12.57 -2.44
N GLN A 59 29.30 12.29 -3.13
CA GLN A 59 28.13 13.16 -3.20
C GLN A 59 26.99 12.60 -2.35
N ILE A 60 26.33 13.46 -1.57
CA ILE A 60 25.21 13.11 -0.70
C ILE A 60 23.93 13.79 -1.23
N PRO A 61 22.86 13.04 -1.55
CA PRO A 61 21.60 13.64 -2.01
C PRO A 61 20.86 14.33 -0.85
N ILE A 62 20.37 15.54 -1.09
CA ILE A 62 19.56 16.33 -0.15
C ILE A 62 18.08 16.01 -0.39
N LYS A 63 17.41 15.37 0.58
CA LYS A 63 15.98 15.04 0.49
C LYS A 63 15.13 16.07 1.21
N VAL A 64 14.28 16.77 0.45
CA VAL A 64 13.22 17.62 1.00
C VAL A 64 11.97 16.77 1.21
N ARG A 65 11.41 16.83 2.41
CA ARG A 65 10.15 16.16 2.78
C ARG A 65 9.47 16.93 3.91
N LEU A 66 8.16 16.76 4.06
CA LEU A 66 7.44 17.31 5.22
C LEU A 66 7.99 16.73 6.53
N SER A 67 7.86 17.48 7.63
CA SER A 67 8.11 16.95 8.97
C SER A 67 7.17 15.77 9.29
N GLU A 68 7.56 14.89 10.20
CA GLU A 68 6.76 13.70 10.55
C GLU A 68 5.38 14.05 11.07
N ASN A 69 5.28 14.97 12.03
CA ASN A 69 4.02 15.48 12.58
C ASN A 69 3.11 16.10 11.49
N SER A 70 3.71 16.74 10.49
CA SER A 70 2.99 17.31 9.34
C SER A 70 2.43 16.25 8.40
N ARG A 71 3.04 15.06 8.31
CA ARG A 71 2.54 13.94 7.48
C ARG A 71 1.40 13.19 8.14
N GLU A 72 1.35 13.17 9.47
CA GLU A 72 0.27 12.53 10.24
C GLU A 72 -1.01 13.38 10.24
N ASN A 73 -0.90 14.69 9.96
CA ASN A 73 -2.03 15.59 9.91
C ASN A 73 -2.64 15.70 8.50
N ILE A 74 -3.85 15.14 8.33
CA ILE A 74 -4.61 15.20 7.08
C ILE A 74 -4.91 16.63 6.61
N GLU A 75 -5.07 17.59 7.53
CA GLU A 75 -5.27 19.00 7.17
C GLU A 75 -4.04 19.61 6.51
N THR A 76 -2.85 19.15 6.88
CA THR A 76 -1.63 19.60 6.20
C THR A 76 -1.60 19.08 4.76
N ILE A 77 -1.98 17.81 4.56
CA ILE A 77 -2.06 17.21 3.22
C ILE A 77 -3.11 17.94 2.37
N ARG A 78 -4.28 18.26 2.94
CA ARG A 78 -5.34 19.02 2.26
C ARG A 78 -4.89 20.39 1.77
N ASN A 79 -4.02 21.05 2.52
CA ASN A 79 -3.53 22.39 2.22
C ASN A 79 -2.23 22.41 1.40
N LEU A 80 -1.77 21.25 0.90
CA LEU A 80 -0.56 21.20 0.08
C LEU A 80 -0.71 22.06 -1.19
N PRO A 81 0.25 22.97 -1.47
CA PRO A 81 0.21 23.79 -2.66
C PRO A 81 0.59 22.96 -3.89
N VAL A 82 -0.35 22.82 -4.82
CA VAL A 82 -0.14 22.15 -6.10
C VAL A 82 0.10 23.21 -7.18
N PRO A 83 1.21 23.16 -7.91
CA PRO A 83 1.50 24.14 -8.95
C PRO A 83 0.57 23.99 -10.15
N THR A 84 0.15 25.14 -10.67
CA THR A 84 -0.70 25.31 -11.86
C THR A 84 0.14 25.72 -13.06
N SER A 85 -0.33 25.42 -14.27
CA SER A 85 0.31 25.85 -15.51
C SER A 85 0.37 27.38 -15.67
N SER A 86 -0.52 28.11 -15.01
CA SER A 86 -0.53 29.58 -14.96
C SER A 86 0.51 30.19 -14.02
N GLY A 87 1.36 29.38 -13.36
CA GLY A 87 2.43 29.86 -12.47
C GLY A 87 1.99 30.15 -11.02
N GLY A 88 0.72 29.96 -10.70
CA GLY A 88 0.19 29.99 -9.34
C GLY A 88 0.15 28.62 -8.67
N THR A 89 -0.38 28.55 -7.46
CA THR A 89 -0.65 27.29 -6.75
C THR A 89 -2.10 27.23 -6.31
N VAL A 90 -2.63 26.00 -6.19
CA VAL A 90 -3.94 25.73 -5.60
C VAL A 90 -3.80 24.68 -4.50
N PRO A 91 -4.57 24.77 -3.40
CA PRO A 91 -4.58 23.74 -2.38
C PRO A 91 -5.02 22.38 -2.95
N LEU A 92 -4.42 21.28 -2.49
CA LEU A 92 -4.76 19.93 -2.93
C LEU A 92 -6.25 19.61 -2.72
N SER A 93 -6.85 20.09 -1.64
CA SER A 93 -8.28 19.97 -1.35
C SER A 93 -9.21 20.57 -2.41
N ARG A 94 -8.71 21.50 -3.23
CA ARG A 94 -9.47 22.10 -4.35
C ARG A 94 -9.48 21.22 -5.59
N VAL A 95 -8.53 20.29 -5.72
CA VAL A 95 -8.33 19.50 -6.94
C VAL A 95 -8.38 17.99 -6.69
N ALA A 96 -8.54 17.57 -5.44
CA ALA A 96 -8.72 16.18 -5.06
C ALA A 96 -9.57 16.04 -3.80
N GLU A 97 -10.26 14.90 -3.71
CA GLU A 97 -10.84 14.40 -2.46
C GLU A 97 -9.75 13.71 -1.64
N ILE A 98 -9.70 14.01 -0.33
CA ILE A 98 -8.74 13.38 0.60
C ILE A 98 -9.53 12.75 1.75
N SER A 99 -9.46 11.42 1.82
CA SER A 99 -10.21 10.59 2.76
C SER A 99 -9.31 9.56 3.45
N TYR A 100 -9.71 9.11 4.63
CA TYR A 100 -9.12 7.94 5.25
C TYR A 100 -9.73 6.67 4.64
N GLY A 101 -8.88 5.71 4.33
CA GLY A 101 -9.26 4.38 3.90
C GLY A 101 -8.59 3.31 4.76
N SER A 102 -8.84 2.06 4.43
CA SER A 102 -8.06 0.94 4.94
C SER A 102 -7.72 0.01 3.78
N GLY A 103 -6.45 -0.31 3.64
CA GLY A 103 -5.96 -1.16 2.56
C GLY A 103 -4.89 -2.14 3.05
N PRO A 104 -4.64 -3.23 2.30
CA PRO A 104 -3.51 -4.10 2.59
C PRO A 104 -2.20 -3.35 2.29
N THR A 105 -1.21 -3.47 3.17
CA THR A 105 0.15 -2.94 2.94
C THR A 105 0.97 -3.74 1.94
N ALA A 106 0.61 -4.99 1.72
CA ALA A 106 1.29 -5.97 0.88
C ALA A 106 0.26 -6.90 0.24
N ILE A 107 0.36 -7.06 -1.08
CA ILE A 107 -0.45 -8.02 -1.83
C ILE A 107 0.45 -9.19 -2.18
N GLN A 108 0.26 -10.32 -1.50
CA GLN A 108 0.95 -11.57 -1.84
C GLN A 108 0.24 -12.27 -2.99
N ARG A 109 1.04 -12.73 -3.96
CA ARG A 109 0.56 -13.44 -5.14
C ARG A 109 1.37 -14.71 -5.37
N TYR A 110 0.71 -15.71 -5.96
CA TYR A 110 1.31 -16.92 -6.50
C TYR A 110 0.62 -17.22 -7.83
N ASN A 111 1.40 -17.53 -8.87
CA ASN A 111 0.88 -17.68 -10.24
C ASN A 111 -0.08 -16.55 -10.66
N GLN A 112 0.28 -15.30 -10.32
CA GLN A 112 -0.51 -14.07 -10.58
C GLN A 112 -1.82 -13.94 -9.79
N SER A 113 -2.29 -15.00 -9.13
CA SER A 113 -3.45 -15.01 -8.24
C SER A 113 -3.10 -14.50 -6.84
N ARG A 114 -3.99 -13.70 -6.24
CA ARG A 114 -3.82 -13.23 -4.86
C ARG A 114 -3.99 -14.41 -3.91
N ARG A 115 -3.07 -14.55 -2.94
CA ARG A 115 -3.11 -15.61 -1.95
C ARG A 115 -3.04 -15.08 -0.53
N ILE A 116 -3.49 -15.92 0.41
CA ILE A 116 -3.30 -15.76 1.84
C ILE A 116 -2.71 -17.07 2.35
N PHE A 117 -1.70 -16.97 3.21
CA PHE A 117 -1.12 -18.14 3.85
C PHE A 117 -1.88 -18.49 5.12
N VAL A 118 -2.33 -19.73 5.21
CA VAL A 118 -2.89 -20.30 6.42
C VAL A 118 -2.00 -21.47 6.80
N GLY A 119 -1.22 -21.30 7.86
CA GLY A 119 -0.37 -22.34 8.42
C GLY A 119 -0.93 -22.83 9.74
N ALA A 120 -0.53 -24.01 10.16
CA ALA A 120 -0.83 -24.50 11.50
C ALA A 120 0.14 -25.62 11.89
N ASP A 121 0.30 -25.86 13.19
CA ASP A 121 1.15 -26.94 13.67
C ASP A 121 0.30 -28.20 13.95
N LEU A 122 0.88 -29.37 13.70
CA LEU A 122 0.23 -30.63 14.04
C LEU A 122 0.28 -30.85 15.55
N ALA A 123 -0.77 -31.45 16.11
CA ALA A 123 -0.72 -31.87 17.50
C ALA A 123 0.25 -33.07 17.65
N PRO A 124 0.85 -33.29 18.83
CA PRO A 124 1.67 -34.46 19.07
C PRO A 124 0.94 -35.75 18.68
N ASN A 125 1.64 -36.67 18.01
CA ASN A 125 1.12 -37.95 17.51
C ASN A 125 0.04 -37.88 16.41
N VAL A 126 -0.16 -36.73 15.75
CA VAL A 126 -1.04 -36.64 14.58
C VAL A 126 -0.22 -36.69 13.29
N VAL A 127 -0.56 -37.61 12.40
CA VAL A 127 0.07 -37.73 11.07
C VAL A 127 -0.56 -36.72 10.11
N LYS A 128 0.26 -36.08 9.27
CA LYS A 128 -0.18 -35.08 8.27
C LYS A 128 -1.37 -35.55 7.44
N GLY A 129 -1.34 -36.77 6.89
CA GLY A 129 -2.42 -37.30 6.07
C GLY A 129 -3.77 -37.39 6.78
N GLU A 130 -3.79 -37.74 8.08
CA GLU A 130 -5.02 -37.76 8.87
C GLU A 130 -5.54 -36.33 9.13
N ALA A 131 -4.62 -35.40 9.39
CA ALA A 131 -4.95 -33.99 9.55
C ALA A 131 -5.51 -33.39 8.26
N ASP A 132 -4.94 -33.71 7.10
CA ASP A 132 -5.41 -33.21 5.80
C ASP A 132 -6.83 -33.71 5.48
N ILE A 133 -7.13 -34.97 5.80
CA ILE A 133 -8.49 -35.52 5.66
C ILE A 133 -9.46 -34.73 6.56
N ALA A 134 -9.07 -34.46 7.81
CA ALA A 134 -9.91 -33.70 8.74
C ALA A 134 -10.10 -32.24 8.30
N ILE A 135 -9.03 -31.59 7.80
CA ILE A 135 -9.06 -30.23 7.26
C ILE A 135 -9.99 -30.17 6.04
N ASN A 136 -9.82 -31.06 5.08
CA ASN A 136 -10.66 -31.09 3.87
C ASN A 136 -12.14 -31.33 4.19
N LYS A 137 -12.47 -32.00 5.30
CA LYS A 137 -13.85 -32.20 5.78
C LYS A 137 -14.48 -30.95 6.42
N LEU A 138 -13.73 -29.87 6.64
CA LEU A 138 -14.28 -28.64 7.21
C LEU A 138 -15.37 -28.07 6.28
N PRO A 139 -16.51 -27.61 6.83
CA PRO A 139 -17.62 -27.10 6.01
C PRO A 139 -17.24 -26.00 5.03
N ILE A 140 -16.29 -25.13 5.42
CA ILE A 140 -15.80 -24.03 4.60
C ILE A 140 -14.94 -24.50 3.40
N LEU A 141 -14.21 -25.61 3.54
CA LEU A 141 -13.41 -26.17 2.44
C LEU A 141 -14.26 -27.01 1.49
N GLN A 142 -15.38 -27.55 1.97
CA GLN A 142 -16.38 -28.21 1.12
C GLN A 142 -17.16 -27.21 0.26
N ASN A 143 -17.35 -25.98 0.76
CA ASN A 143 -18.10 -24.92 0.08
C ASN A 143 -17.29 -23.62 0.06
N LEU A 144 -16.19 -23.61 -0.69
CA LEU A 144 -15.41 -22.40 -0.87
C LEU A 144 -16.22 -21.34 -1.66
N PRO A 145 -16.12 -20.05 -1.28
CA PRO A 145 -16.73 -18.97 -2.06
C PRO A 145 -16.22 -18.97 -3.51
N SER A 146 -17.06 -18.51 -4.43
CA SER A 146 -16.70 -18.40 -5.84
C SER A 146 -15.41 -17.58 -6.02
N GLY A 147 -14.44 -18.15 -6.74
CA GLY A 147 -13.14 -17.51 -7.01
C GLY A 147 -12.07 -17.75 -5.95
N VAL A 148 -12.36 -18.54 -4.91
CA VAL A 148 -11.36 -18.99 -3.92
C VAL A 148 -10.99 -20.44 -4.22
N ALA A 149 -9.70 -20.71 -4.35
CA ALA A 149 -9.14 -22.06 -4.48
C ALA A 149 -8.08 -22.29 -3.40
N ARG A 150 -7.95 -23.53 -2.94
CA ARG A 150 -6.83 -23.98 -2.11
C ARG A 150 -5.79 -24.60 -3.03
N GLU A 151 -4.62 -23.99 -3.08
CA GLU A 151 -3.43 -24.57 -3.70
C GLU A 151 -2.45 -24.98 -2.59
N ALA A 152 -1.81 -26.13 -2.77
CA ALA A 152 -0.71 -26.57 -1.93
C ALA A 152 0.50 -25.64 -2.14
N PHE A 153 1.29 -25.42 -1.08
CA PHE A 153 2.51 -24.60 -1.17
C PHE A 153 3.55 -25.03 -0.14
N GLY A 154 4.84 -24.94 -0.47
CA GLY A 154 5.94 -25.25 0.43
C GLY A 154 6.23 -26.76 0.47
N GLU A 155 6.28 -27.37 1.66
CA GLU A 155 6.43 -28.83 1.85
C GLU A 155 5.20 -29.66 1.39
N GLU A 156 4.24 -29.02 0.73
CA GLU A 156 3.08 -29.64 0.08
C GLU A 156 3.15 -29.59 -1.46
N GLU A 157 4.14 -28.91 -2.06
CA GLU A 157 4.50 -29.08 -3.48
C GLU A 157 5.41 -30.31 -3.67
#